data_AF-A0A099SZH9-F1
#
_entry.id   AF-A0A099SZH9-F1
#
_cell.length_a   1.000
_cell.length_b   1.000
_cell.length_c   1.000
_cell.angle_alpha   90.00
_cell.angle_beta   90.00
_cell.angle_gamma   90.00
#
_symmetry.space_group_name_H-M   'P 1'
#
loop_
_entity.id
_entity.type
_entity.pdbx_description
1 polymer ?
#
loop_
_entity_poly.entity_id
_entity_poly.type
_entity_poly.pdbx_seq_one_letter_code
_entity_poly.pdbx_strand_id
1 'polypeptide(L)'
;MINKPHSVQFTSSRIEDLMFRTTFDPVAMAGDVIINLSLIKEEDLESILDVYALAIRSGLSVSPFLKIIKAGESIGDFRISEGDVGIATVCSITIDGVLLKGGVMINPKLGGVVQIKNGHPVRFTDVVTYVSTTIDPLEVLMSQDVTSVSQMLRTGSGKILANLREAPLVARDDIDHILSDLLDAGISGIMEVGEPNSRVLDVPVERDHLGVVVIGGTNPMAMAKEQGFEVRTNAMSTLIDIDEMKHVDDFV
;
A
#
# COMPACT_ATOMS: atom_id res chain seq x y z
N MET A 1 -23.51 7.12 -14.14
CA MET A 1 -22.61 8.23 -14.51
C MET A 1 -21.63 7.69 -15.55
N ILE A 2 -21.64 8.22 -16.77
CA ILE A 2 -20.59 7.89 -17.75
C ILE A 2 -19.41 8.81 -17.41
N ASN A 3 -18.39 8.26 -16.76
CA ASN A 3 -17.15 8.99 -16.47
C ASN A 3 -16.61 9.60 -17.77
N LYS A 4 -15.96 10.77 -17.69
CA LYS A 4 -15.17 11.32 -18.80
C LYS A 4 -14.30 10.20 -19.40
N PRO A 5 -14.12 10.13 -20.73
CA PRO A 5 -13.26 9.13 -21.31
C PRO A 5 -11.84 9.33 -20.76
N HIS A 6 -11.41 8.41 -19.89
CA HIS A 6 -10.03 8.35 -19.44
C HIS A 6 -9.25 7.58 -20.50
N SER A 7 -8.17 8.18 -21.01
CA SER A 7 -7.20 7.45 -21.85
C SER A 7 -6.64 6.27 -21.05
N VAL A 8 -6.45 5.13 -21.71
CA VAL A 8 -5.81 3.98 -21.09
C VAL A 8 -4.43 4.40 -20.58
N GLN A 9 -4.20 4.22 -19.28
CA GLN A 9 -2.92 4.49 -18.63
C GLN A 9 -2.44 3.20 -17.96
N PHE A 10 -1.20 2.80 -18.24
CA PHE A 10 -0.57 1.68 -17.55
C PHE A 10 -0.30 2.04 -16.09
N THR A 11 -0.41 1.04 -15.21
CA THR A 11 -0.20 1.21 -13.78
C THR A 11 1.20 1.73 -13.48
N SER A 12 2.23 1.25 -14.20
CA SER A 12 3.59 1.78 -14.07
C SER A 12 3.70 3.27 -14.37
N SER A 13 3.04 3.77 -15.42
CA SER A 13 3.05 5.20 -15.76
C SER A 13 2.30 6.05 -14.74
N ARG A 14 1.22 5.50 -14.14
CA ARG A 14 0.50 6.16 -13.05
C ARG A 14 1.36 6.22 -11.78
N ILE A 15 2.05 5.13 -11.45
CA ILE A 15 3.00 5.07 -10.33
C ILE A 15 4.09 6.12 -10.51
N GLU A 16 4.70 6.20 -11.69
CA GLU A 16 5.74 7.18 -11.99
C GLU A 16 5.25 8.63 -11.78
N ASP A 17 4.09 9.00 -12.34
CA ASP A 17 3.48 10.33 -12.11
C ASP A 17 3.31 10.64 -10.62
N LEU A 18 2.76 9.69 -9.86
CA LEU A 18 2.52 9.86 -8.42
C LEU A 18 3.82 9.98 -7.62
N MET A 19 4.84 9.18 -7.96
CA MET A 19 6.16 9.27 -7.32
C MET A 19 6.77 10.65 -7.50
N PHE A 20 6.75 11.20 -8.72
CA PHE A 20 7.29 12.55 -9.00
C PHE A 20 6.51 13.67 -8.31
N ARG A 21 5.20 13.48 -8.08
CA ARG A 21 4.33 14.46 -7.42
C ARG A 21 4.36 14.39 -5.90
N THR A 22 4.86 13.30 -5.32
CA THR A 22 4.95 13.14 -3.86
C THR A 22 5.82 14.25 -3.30
N THR A 23 5.35 14.97 -2.29
CA THR A 23 6.11 16.07 -1.64
C THR A 23 6.45 15.81 -0.19
N PHE A 24 5.99 14.69 0.38
CA PHE A 24 6.27 14.29 1.76
C PHE A 24 7.77 14.29 2.12
N ASP A 25 8.06 14.83 3.29
CA ASP A 25 9.35 14.80 3.99
C ASP A 25 9.13 14.15 5.38
N PRO A 26 9.68 12.95 5.63
CA PRO A 26 9.45 12.23 6.88
C PRO A 26 10.08 12.92 8.09
N VAL A 27 11.17 13.67 7.93
CA VAL A 27 11.84 14.37 9.05
C VAL A 27 11.02 15.59 9.46
N ALA A 28 10.49 16.32 8.49
CA ALA A 28 9.62 17.47 8.74
C ALA A 28 8.18 17.08 9.09
N MET A 29 7.77 15.83 8.83
CA MET A 29 6.39 15.35 8.93
C MET A 29 5.41 16.23 8.15
N ALA A 30 5.77 16.60 6.92
CA ALA A 30 5.00 17.56 6.13
C ALA A 30 5.02 17.21 4.63
N GLY A 31 3.96 17.63 3.94
CA GLY A 31 3.81 17.49 2.50
C GLY A 31 2.90 16.35 2.07
N ASP A 32 2.81 16.19 0.75
CA ASP A 32 1.80 15.34 0.14
C ASP A 32 2.23 13.88 0.06
N VAL A 33 1.34 13.00 0.54
CA VAL A 33 1.46 11.53 0.44
C VAL A 33 0.45 10.97 -0.56
N ILE A 34 0.78 9.83 -1.16
CA ILE A 34 -0.13 9.12 -2.06
C ILE A 34 -1.09 8.28 -1.21
N ILE A 35 -2.38 8.31 -1.52
CA ILE A 35 -3.40 7.56 -0.79
C ILE A 35 -4.09 6.49 -1.63
N ASN A 36 -4.47 5.40 -0.98
CA ASN A 36 -5.49 4.46 -1.45
C ASN A 36 -6.84 4.93 -0.90
N LEU A 37 -7.91 4.82 -1.71
CA LEU A 37 -9.27 5.14 -1.28
C LEU A 37 -10.10 3.85 -1.25
N SER A 38 -10.68 3.54 -0.10
CA SER A 38 -11.63 2.44 0.05
C SER A 38 -13.01 3.00 0.36
N LEU A 39 -14.03 2.49 -0.33
CA LEU A 39 -15.43 2.83 -0.11
C LEU A 39 -16.10 1.67 0.60
N ILE A 40 -16.80 2.00 1.67
CA ILE A 40 -17.55 1.07 2.52
C ILE A 40 -18.94 1.64 2.78
N LYS A 41 -19.85 0.81 3.29
CA LYS A 41 -21.13 1.29 3.79
C LYS A 41 -20.95 2.08 5.07
N GLU A 42 -21.74 3.14 5.22
CA GLU A 42 -21.69 4.00 6.41
C GLU A 42 -21.95 3.20 7.70
N GLU A 43 -22.86 2.22 7.65
CA GLU A 43 -23.19 1.34 8.77
C GLU A 43 -22.04 0.43 9.22
N ASP A 44 -21.07 0.14 8.33
CA ASP A 44 -19.93 -0.72 8.62
C ASP A 44 -18.71 0.06 9.16
N LEU A 45 -18.77 1.40 9.21
CA LEU A 45 -17.61 2.25 9.49
C LEU A 45 -16.89 1.88 10.78
N GLU A 46 -17.60 1.75 11.89
CA GLU A 46 -17.02 1.43 13.19
C GLU A 46 -16.30 0.08 13.17
N SER A 47 -16.94 -0.94 12.60
CA SER A 47 -16.34 -2.28 12.47
C SER A 47 -15.11 -2.29 11.56
N ILE A 48 -15.11 -1.49 10.49
CA ILE A 48 -13.96 -1.37 9.59
C ILE A 48 -12.80 -0.62 10.25
N LEU A 49 -13.08 0.39 11.09
CA LEU A 49 -12.05 1.08 11.85
C LEU A 49 -11.36 0.13 12.85
N ASP A 50 -12.11 -0.77 13.49
CA ASP A 50 -11.54 -1.83 14.33
C ASP A 50 -10.61 -2.77 13.54
N VAL A 51 -11.03 -3.15 12.32
CA VAL A 51 -10.21 -3.96 11.40
C VAL A 51 -8.92 -3.22 11.05
N TYR A 52 -8.99 -1.92 10.74
CA TYR A 52 -7.80 -1.11 10.47
C TYR A 52 -6.88 -1.05 11.68
N ALA A 53 -7.42 -0.74 12.87
CA ALA A 53 -6.65 -0.63 14.09
C ALA A 53 -5.95 -1.97 14.43
N LEU A 54 -6.63 -3.10 14.24
CA LEU A 54 -6.04 -4.42 14.40
C LEU A 54 -4.91 -4.67 13.39
N ALA A 55 -5.12 -4.36 12.12
CA ALA A 55 -4.11 -4.56 11.08
C ALA A 55 -2.87 -3.68 11.33
N ILE A 56 -3.07 -2.41 11.69
CA ILE A 56 -2.00 -1.47 12.02
C ILE A 56 -1.18 -1.98 13.22
N ARG A 57 -1.84 -2.33 14.33
CA ARG A 57 -1.17 -2.87 15.53
C ARG A 57 -0.43 -4.18 15.27
N SER A 58 -0.82 -4.92 14.23
CA SER A 58 -0.19 -6.17 13.84
C SER A 58 0.91 -5.99 12.78
N GLY A 59 1.25 -4.75 12.41
CA GLY A 59 2.26 -4.46 11.39
C GLY A 59 1.82 -4.78 9.96
N LEU A 60 0.52 -4.88 9.69
CA LEU A 60 -0.05 -5.19 8.36
C LEU A 60 -0.56 -3.96 7.60
N SER A 61 -0.17 -2.77 8.04
CA SER A 61 -0.44 -1.51 7.36
C SER A 61 0.87 -0.79 7.07
N VAL A 62 0.88 0.03 6.02
CA VAL A 62 1.99 0.89 5.63
C VAL A 62 2.15 2.07 6.60
N SER A 63 1.06 2.49 7.23
CA SER A 63 1.02 3.67 8.09
C SER A 63 -0.19 3.59 9.03
N PRO A 64 -0.14 4.22 10.21
CA PRO A 64 -1.29 4.35 11.08
C PRO A 64 -2.23 5.50 10.68
N PHE A 65 -1.86 6.34 9.69
CA PHE A 65 -2.64 7.50 9.31
C PHE A 65 -3.78 7.14 8.35
N LEU A 66 -4.97 7.67 8.64
CA LEU A 66 -6.13 7.57 7.78
C LEU A 66 -6.95 8.87 7.77
N LYS A 67 -7.74 9.05 6.71
CA LYS A 67 -8.72 10.12 6.60
C LYS A 67 -10.09 9.54 6.25
N ILE A 68 -11.11 9.89 7.03
CA ILE A 68 -12.50 9.55 6.74
C ILE A 68 -13.09 10.64 5.86
N ILE A 69 -13.71 10.25 4.74
CA ILE A 69 -14.39 11.14 3.80
C ILE A 69 -15.88 10.79 3.81
N LYS A 70 -16.73 11.73 4.21
CA LYS A 70 -18.17 11.51 4.39
C LYS A 70 -18.93 11.62 3.07
N ALA A 71 -20.16 11.11 3.07
CA ALA A 71 -21.08 11.26 1.95
C ALA A 71 -21.18 12.73 1.49
N GLY A 72 -21.10 12.93 0.16
CA GLY A 72 -21.15 14.25 -0.45
C GLY A 72 -19.82 15.03 -0.46
N GLU A 73 -18.84 14.64 0.34
CA GLU A 73 -17.47 15.17 0.28
C GLU A 73 -16.71 14.58 -0.91
N SER A 74 -15.58 15.22 -1.24
CA SER A 74 -14.72 14.84 -2.36
C SER A 74 -13.28 14.67 -1.93
N ILE A 75 -12.57 13.75 -2.59
CA ILE A 75 -11.14 13.53 -2.47
C ILE A 75 -10.55 13.36 -3.86
N GLY A 76 -9.68 14.30 -4.26
CA GLY A 76 -9.28 14.45 -5.66
C GLY A 76 -10.51 14.63 -6.56
N ASP A 77 -10.58 13.83 -7.63
CA ASP A 77 -11.71 13.81 -8.57
C ASP A 77 -12.87 12.90 -8.12
N PHE A 78 -12.76 12.25 -6.96
CA PHE A 78 -13.76 11.32 -6.47
C PHE A 78 -14.75 11.99 -5.52
N ARG A 79 -16.05 11.73 -5.68
CA ARG A 79 -17.11 12.21 -4.77
C ARG A 79 -17.79 11.01 -4.10
N ILE A 80 -17.90 11.04 -2.78
CA ILE A 80 -18.53 9.95 -2.02
C ILE A 80 -20.05 10.01 -2.22
N SER A 81 -20.64 8.88 -2.56
CA SER A 81 -22.09 8.74 -2.75
C SER A 81 -22.83 8.72 -1.41
N GLU A 82 -24.13 9.05 -1.42
CA GLU A 82 -24.96 8.86 -0.23
C GLU A 82 -25.00 7.38 0.19
N GLY A 83 -24.91 7.13 1.50
CA GLY A 83 -24.88 5.77 2.09
C GLY A 83 -23.51 5.09 2.07
N ASP A 84 -22.50 5.71 1.47
CA ASP A 84 -21.12 5.24 1.48
C ASP A 84 -20.22 6.19 2.28
N VAL A 85 -19.12 5.66 2.82
CA VAL A 85 -18.03 6.41 3.46
C VAL A 85 -16.71 6.03 2.79
N GLY A 86 -15.87 7.03 2.55
CA GLY A 86 -14.50 6.85 2.07
C GLY A 86 -13.51 6.73 3.22
N ILE A 87 -12.56 5.80 3.12
CA ILE A 87 -11.40 5.70 3.98
C ILE A 87 -10.15 5.84 3.10
N ALA A 88 -9.40 6.91 3.31
CA ALA A 88 -8.12 7.15 2.67
C ALA A 88 -6.97 6.68 3.57
N THR A 89 -6.04 5.91 3.01
CA THR A 89 -4.86 5.39 3.72
C THR A 89 -3.59 5.60 2.92
N VAL A 90 -2.44 5.71 3.59
CA VAL A 90 -1.15 5.91 2.92
C VAL A 90 -0.81 4.70 2.05
N CYS A 91 -0.47 4.96 0.79
CA CYS A 91 -0.03 3.97 -0.17
C CYS A 91 1.47 3.69 -0.03
N SER A 92 1.90 2.44 -0.25
CA SER A 92 3.33 2.07 -0.23
C SER A 92 4.13 2.77 -1.34
N ILE A 93 3.48 3.28 -2.39
CA ILE A 93 4.13 4.12 -3.42
C ILE A 93 4.63 5.47 -2.84
N THR A 94 4.13 5.91 -1.69
CA THR A 94 4.68 7.08 -0.98
C THR A 94 6.13 6.85 -0.58
N ILE A 95 6.49 5.63 -0.14
CA ILE A 95 7.88 5.25 0.14
C ILE A 95 8.73 5.42 -1.13
N ASP A 96 8.18 4.99 -2.27
CA ASP A 96 8.87 5.06 -3.55
C ASP A 96 9.11 6.52 -3.99
N GLY A 97 8.14 7.41 -3.76
CA GLY A 97 8.27 8.86 -4.02
C GLY A 97 9.30 9.55 -3.10
N VAL A 98 9.34 9.17 -1.82
CA VAL A 98 10.33 9.71 -0.86
C VAL A 98 11.75 9.27 -1.23
N LEU A 99 11.94 7.99 -1.57
CA LEU A 99 13.22 7.46 -2.05
C LEU A 99 13.69 8.20 -3.31
N LEU A 100 12.79 8.43 -4.27
CA LEU A 100 13.11 9.17 -5.49
C LEU A 100 13.63 10.59 -5.19
N LYS A 101 13.00 11.29 -4.24
CA LYS A 101 13.41 12.65 -3.83
C LYS A 101 14.74 12.66 -3.08
N GLY A 102 15.04 11.58 -2.36
CA GLY A 102 16.36 11.32 -1.78
C GLY A 102 17.44 10.96 -2.81
N GLY A 103 17.12 10.93 -4.11
CA GLY A 103 18.05 10.60 -5.19
C GLY A 103 18.15 9.11 -5.49
N VAL A 104 17.31 8.28 -4.87
CA VAL A 104 17.29 6.83 -5.07
C VAL A 104 16.20 6.45 -6.07
N MET A 105 16.61 6.02 -7.26
CA MET A 105 15.67 5.47 -8.25
C MET A 105 15.24 4.07 -7.83
N ILE A 106 13.97 3.93 -7.43
CA ILE A 106 13.36 2.64 -7.10
C ILE A 106 12.34 2.25 -8.17
N ASN A 107 12.28 0.96 -8.49
CA ASN A 107 11.40 0.40 -9.52
C ASN A 107 10.34 -0.52 -8.90
N PRO A 108 9.08 -0.07 -8.76
CA PRO A 108 7.96 -0.94 -8.41
C PRO A 108 7.72 -2.01 -9.50
N LYS A 109 8.12 -3.25 -9.21
CA LYS A 109 8.16 -4.33 -10.21
C LYS A 109 6.83 -5.06 -10.32
N LEU A 110 6.28 -5.48 -9.18
CA LEU A 110 5.07 -6.29 -9.12
C LEU A 110 4.32 -6.13 -7.80
N GLY A 111 3.03 -6.45 -7.81
CA GLY A 111 2.25 -6.80 -6.63
C GLY A 111 1.93 -8.29 -6.63
N GLY A 112 1.75 -8.87 -5.44
CA GLY A 112 1.58 -10.30 -5.30
C GLY A 112 1.01 -10.75 -3.97
N VAL A 113 0.77 -12.05 -3.88
CA VAL A 113 0.40 -12.75 -2.63
C VAL A 113 1.63 -13.42 -2.07
N VAL A 114 1.96 -13.12 -0.82
CA VAL A 114 3.07 -13.75 -0.08
C VAL A 114 2.51 -14.76 0.90
N GLN A 115 3.08 -15.96 0.87
CA GLN A 115 2.83 -16.98 1.89
C GLN A 115 3.65 -16.68 3.14
N ILE A 116 2.97 -16.56 4.27
CA ILE A 116 3.57 -16.48 5.61
C ILE A 116 3.44 -17.83 6.29
N LYS A 117 4.51 -18.29 6.94
CA LYS A 117 4.54 -19.52 7.74
C LYS A 117 5.26 -19.26 9.05
N ASN A 118 4.58 -19.49 10.16
CA ASN A 118 5.08 -19.28 11.52
C ASN A 118 5.71 -17.88 11.72
N GLY A 119 5.08 -16.84 11.19
CA GLY A 119 5.53 -15.44 11.28
C GLY A 119 6.59 -15.05 10.25
N HIS A 120 7.04 -15.97 9.39
CA HIS A 120 8.08 -15.69 8.40
C HIS A 120 7.54 -15.70 6.97
N PRO A 121 7.89 -14.71 6.13
CA PRO A 121 7.59 -14.77 4.71
C PRO A 121 8.39 -15.89 4.05
N VAL A 122 7.73 -16.66 3.17
CA VAL A 122 8.31 -17.85 2.55
C VAL A 122 8.58 -17.62 1.07
N ARG A 123 7.56 -17.16 0.33
CA ARG A 123 7.62 -16.92 -1.11
C ARG A 123 6.40 -16.14 -1.60
N PHE A 124 6.51 -15.52 -2.77
CA PHE A 124 5.34 -15.14 -3.54
C PHE A 124 4.66 -16.39 -4.13
N THR A 125 3.34 -16.49 -4.00
CA THR A 125 2.53 -17.56 -4.62
C THR A 125 1.93 -17.13 -5.94
N ASP A 126 1.59 -15.84 -6.06
CA ASP A 126 0.91 -15.23 -7.19
C ASP A 126 1.49 -13.83 -7.39
N VAL A 127 1.79 -13.44 -8.63
CA VAL A 127 2.37 -12.11 -8.95
C VAL A 127 1.77 -11.53 -10.21
N VAL A 128 1.64 -10.21 -10.24
CA VAL A 128 1.24 -9.44 -11.42
C VAL A 128 2.15 -8.21 -11.52
N THR A 129 2.77 -8.00 -12.68
CA THR A 129 3.72 -6.91 -12.91
C THR A 129 3.02 -5.59 -13.21
N TYR A 130 3.59 -4.47 -12.75
CA TYR A 130 3.00 -3.14 -12.98
C TYR A 130 3.14 -2.64 -14.42
N VAL A 131 4.22 -3.02 -15.10
CA VAL A 131 4.58 -2.53 -16.46
C VAL A 131 3.66 -3.04 -17.57
N SER A 132 2.83 -4.04 -17.29
CA SER A 132 1.98 -4.68 -18.31
C SER A 132 0.50 -4.74 -17.90
N THR A 133 0.11 -3.94 -16.91
CA THR A 133 -1.28 -3.83 -16.45
C THR A 133 -1.76 -2.40 -16.39
N THR A 134 -3.07 -2.23 -16.44
CA THR A 134 -3.78 -0.94 -16.29
C THR A 134 -4.65 -0.91 -15.03
N ILE A 135 -4.55 -1.97 -14.22
CA ILE A 135 -5.29 -2.19 -12.98
C ILE A 135 -4.25 -2.51 -11.91
N ASP A 136 -4.51 -2.10 -10.67
CA ASP A 136 -3.61 -2.41 -9.56
C ASP A 136 -3.55 -3.94 -9.31
N PRO A 137 -2.36 -4.54 -9.31
CA PRO A 137 -2.15 -5.95 -8.96
C PRO A 137 -2.80 -6.40 -7.66
N LEU A 138 -2.72 -5.61 -6.58
CA LEU A 138 -3.23 -6.03 -5.28
C LEU A 138 -4.75 -5.95 -5.24
N GLU A 139 -5.36 -4.99 -5.92
CA GLU A 139 -6.82 -4.93 -6.10
C GLU A 139 -7.33 -6.18 -6.83
N VAL A 140 -6.67 -6.58 -7.92
CA VAL A 140 -7.03 -7.80 -8.65
C VAL A 140 -6.90 -9.02 -7.74
N LEU A 141 -5.78 -9.20 -7.05
CA LEU A 141 -5.54 -10.37 -6.21
C LEU A 141 -6.51 -10.42 -5.01
N MET A 142 -6.78 -9.28 -4.38
CA MET A 142 -7.79 -9.17 -3.32
C MET A 142 -9.20 -9.54 -3.83
N SER A 143 -9.51 -9.24 -5.09
CA SER A 143 -10.81 -9.58 -5.68
C SER A 143 -11.03 -11.09 -5.85
N GLN A 144 -9.95 -11.88 -5.96
CA GLN A 144 -9.99 -13.32 -6.23
C GLN A 144 -10.08 -14.21 -4.97
N ASP A 145 -10.19 -13.61 -3.78
CA ASP A 145 -10.30 -14.33 -2.50
C ASP A 145 -9.12 -15.30 -2.25
N VAL A 146 -7.92 -14.93 -2.72
CA VAL A 146 -6.69 -15.74 -2.58
C VAL A 146 -5.88 -15.43 -1.32
N THR A 147 -6.32 -14.45 -0.52
CA THR A 147 -5.68 -14.05 0.74
C THR A 147 -6.23 -14.82 1.94
N SER A 148 -5.46 -14.86 3.04
CA SER A 148 -5.92 -15.35 4.33
C SER A 148 -5.26 -14.57 5.47
N VAL A 149 -5.40 -13.24 5.41
CA VAL A 149 -4.80 -12.29 6.35
C VAL A 149 -5.30 -12.54 7.78
N SER A 150 -6.59 -12.77 7.95
CA SER A 150 -7.22 -13.07 9.24
C SER A 150 -6.67 -14.37 9.85
N GLN A 151 -6.39 -15.38 9.02
CA GLN A 151 -5.78 -16.63 9.46
C GLN A 151 -4.31 -16.40 9.86
N MET A 152 -3.60 -15.59 9.09
CA MET A 152 -2.21 -15.22 9.35
C MET A 152 -2.09 -14.57 10.73
N LEU A 153 -2.96 -13.61 11.06
CA LEU A 153 -2.99 -12.96 12.37
C LEU A 153 -3.22 -13.94 13.53
N ARG A 154 -4.13 -14.91 13.37
CA ARG A 154 -4.47 -15.86 14.44
C ARG A 154 -3.42 -16.95 14.66
N THR A 155 -2.70 -17.34 13.60
CA THR A 155 -1.88 -18.57 13.61
C THR A 155 -0.41 -18.34 13.28
N GLY A 156 -0.04 -17.12 12.89
CA GLY A 156 1.24 -16.79 12.28
C GLY A 156 1.41 -17.38 10.88
N SER A 157 0.38 -17.98 10.29
CA SER A 157 0.47 -18.63 8.97
C SER A 157 -0.73 -18.29 8.10
N GLY A 158 -0.47 -17.90 6.85
CA GLY A 158 -1.53 -17.51 5.92
C GLY A 158 -0.95 -16.84 4.68
N LYS A 159 -1.79 -16.06 4.01
CA LYS A 159 -1.44 -15.36 2.77
C LYS A 159 -1.78 -13.88 2.87
N ILE A 160 -0.81 -13.02 2.60
CA ILE A 160 -0.97 -11.56 2.66
C ILE A 160 -0.60 -10.92 1.32
N LEU A 161 -1.04 -9.70 1.09
CA LEU A 161 -0.67 -8.90 -0.07
C LEU A 161 0.65 -8.17 0.19
N ALA A 162 1.53 -8.16 -0.81
CA ALA A 162 2.79 -7.41 -0.76
C ALA A 162 3.20 -6.98 -2.17
N ASN A 163 4.08 -5.99 -2.27
CA ASN A 163 4.71 -5.60 -3.53
C ASN A 163 6.22 -5.69 -3.42
N LEU A 164 6.85 -6.02 -4.55
CA LEU A 164 8.30 -6.06 -4.68
C LEU A 164 8.75 -4.86 -5.51
N ARG A 165 9.76 -4.16 -4.97
CA ARG A 165 10.54 -3.17 -5.69
C ARG A 165 11.95 -3.70 -5.95
N GLU A 166 12.58 -3.12 -6.95
CA GLU A 166 14.02 -3.24 -7.17
C GLU A 166 14.67 -1.88 -7.00
N ALA A 167 15.83 -1.84 -6.37
CA ALA A 167 16.62 -0.63 -6.25
C ALA A 167 18.10 -0.92 -6.56
N PRO A 168 18.85 0.04 -7.11
CA PRO A 168 20.28 -0.11 -7.37
C PRO A 168 21.04 -0.46 -6.09
N LEU A 169 21.90 -1.48 -6.15
CA LEU A 169 22.70 -1.93 -5.02
C LEU A 169 23.56 -0.81 -4.43
N VAL A 170 24.04 0.09 -5.28
CA VAL A 170 24.93 1.19 -4.89
C VAL A 170 24.26 2.18 -3.94
N ALA A 171 22.93 2.21 -3.91
CA ALA A 171 22.12 3.11 -3.10
C ALA A 171 21.67 2.46 -1.77
N ARG A 172 22.20 1.28 -1.39
CA ARG A 172 21.77 0.55 -0.19
C ARG A 172 21.81 1.39 1.08
N ASP A 173 22.91 2.09 1.31
CA ASP A 173 23.09 2.90 2.53
C ASP A 173 22.10 4.08 2.56
N ASP A 174 21.84 4.71 1.40
CA ASP A 174 20.85 5.79 1.26
C ASP A 174 19.43 5.27 1.48
N ILE A 175 19.11 4.07 0.95
CA ILE A 175 17.83 3.39 1.17
C ILE A 175 17.63 3.12 2.65
N ASP A 176 18.61 2.52 3.33
CA ASP A 176 18.52 2.19 4.75
C ASP A 176 18.30 3.45 5.60
N HIS A 177 18.97 4.56 5.27
CA HIS A 177 18.78 5.85 5.94
C HIS A 177 17.35 6.40 5.75
N ILE A 178 16.89 6.49 4.50
CA ILE A 178 15.55 7.03 4.18
C ILE A 178 14.44 6.15 4.77
N LEU A 179 14.61 4.82 4.74
CA LEU A 179 13.66 3.90 5.36
C LEU A 179 13.63 4.04 6.88
N SER A 180 14.75 4.40 7.52
CA SER A 180 14.80 4.72 8.94
C SER A 180 13.99 5.99 9.25
N ASP A 181 14.16 7.06 8.47
CA ASP A 181 13.39 8.30 8.65
C ASP A 181 11.89 8.05 8.47
N LEU A 182 11.51 7.27 7.46
CA LEU A 182 10.12 6.86 7.22
C LEU A 182 9.55 6.04 8.39
N LEU A 183 10.34 5.14 8.96
CA LEU A 183 9.95 4.37 10.13
C LEU A 183 9.68 5.27 11.34
N ASP A 184 10.55 6.25 11.59
CA ASP A 184 10.40 7.23 12.67
C ASP A 184 9.17 8.13 12.45
N ALA A 185 8.82 8.41 11.19
CA ALA A 185 7.58 9.08 10.77
C ALA A 185 6.32 8.20 10.86
N GLY A 186 6.44 6.94 11.30
CA GLY A 186 5.33 5.98 11.38
C GLY A 186 4.90 5.38 10.04
N ILE A 187 5.68 5.60 8.96
CA ILE A 187 5.49 4.90 7.69
C ILE A 187 6.36 3.64 7.71
N SER A 188 5.77 2.56 8.21
CA SER A 188 6.39 1.25 8.30
C SER A 188 5.77 0.30 7.29
N GLY A 189 6.56 -0.44 6.53
CA GLY A 189 5.97 -1.46 5.65
C GLY A 189 6.95 -2.46 5.08
N ILE A 190 8.24 -2.31 5.38
CA ILE A 190 9.28 -3.18 4.84
C ILE A 190 9.16 -4.55 5.51
N MET A 191 8.85 -5.56 4.70
CA MET A 191 8.76 -6.94 5.14
C MET A 191 10.10 -7.67 5.00
N GLU A 192 10.79 -7.43 3.89
CA GLU A 192 12.06 -8.09 3.60
C GLU A 192 12.90 -7.24 2.66
N VAL A 193 14.21 -7.17 2.91
CA VAL A 193 15.21 -6.63 2.00
C VAL A 193 16.12 -7.77 1.59
N GLY A 194 16.15 -8.06 0.31
CA GLY A 194 16.91 -9.16 -0.26
C GLY A 194 18.41 -8.90 -0.27
N GLU A 195 19.18 -9.99 -0.28
CA GLU A 195 20.60 -9.91 -0.58
C GLU A 195 20.84 -9.46 -2.03
N PRO A 196 21.94 -8.76 -2.31
CA PRO A 196 22.25 -8.28 -3.65
C PRO A 196 22.29 -9.41 -4.68
N ASN A 197 21.78 -9.17 -5.89
CA ASN A 197 21.80 -10.13 -7.00
C ASN A 197 21.14 -11.48 -6.69
N SER A 198 20.28 -11.54 -5.67
CA SER A 198 19.62 -12.77 -5.23
C SER A 198 18.11 -12.72 -5.46
N ARG A 199 17.46 -13.89 -5.42
CA ARG A 199 16.00 -13.95 -5.45
C ARG A 199 15.47 -13.52 -4.10
N VAL A 200 14.37 -12.76 -4.09
CA VAL A 200 13.65 -12.39 -2.87
C VAL A 200 12.30 -13.06 -2.91
N LEU A 201 12.01 -13.90 -1.92
CA LEU A 201 10.76 -14.65 -1.83
C LEU A 201 10.40 -15.39 -3.15
N ASP A 202 11.40 -16.10 -3.69
CA ASP A 202 11.38 -16.82 -4.98
C ASP A 202 11.25 -15.95 -6.24
N VAL A 203 11.21 -14.62 -6.14
CA VAL A 203 11.17 -13.73 -7.31
C VAL A 203 12.59 -13.28 -7.69
N PRO A 204 12.99 -13.38 -8.97
CA PRO A 204 14.30 -12.89 -9.40
C PRO A 204 14.39 -11.36 -9.32
N VAL A 205 15.55 -10.88 -8.86
CA VAL A 205 15.94 -9.48 -8.90
C VAL A 205 16.96 -9.25 -10.02
N GLU A 206 16.90 -8.09 -10.66
CA GLU A 206 17.83 -7.69 -11.72
C GLU A 206 19.29 -7.63 -11.23
N ARG A 207 20.25 -7.78 -12.16
CA ARG A 207 21.67 -7.65 -11.82
C ARG A 207 21.96 -6.26 -11.24
N ASP A 208 22.83 -6.21 -10.24
CA ASP A 208 23.27 -5.03 -9.50
C ASP A 208 22.12 -4.29 -8.79
N HIS A 209 21.02 -5.01 -8.52
CA HIS A 209 19.89 -4.54 -7.73
C HIS A 209 19.69 -5.38 -6.47
N LEU A 210 18.99 -4.79 -5.51
CA LEU A 210 18.42 -5.46 -4.35
C LEU A 210 16.89 -5.41 -4.43
N GLY A 211 16.24 -6.43 -3.89
CA GLY A 211 14.77 -6.48 -3.82
C GLY A 211 14.28 -5.93 -2.49
N VAL A 212 13.29 -5.03 -2.53
CA VAL A 212 12.62 -4.52 -1.32
C VAL A 212 11.16 -4.95 -1.36
N VAL A 213 10.77 -5.82 -0.44
CA VAL A 213 9.40 -6.28 -0.30
C VAL A 213 8.69 -5.44 0.75
N VAL A 214 7.57 -4.84 0.36
CA VAL A 214 6.75 -4.02 1.24
C VAL A 214 5.37 -4.64 1.36
N ILE A 215 4.83 -4.63 2.57
CA ILE A 215 3.46 -5.03 2.88
C ILE A 215 2.49 -4.17 2.06
N GLY A 216 1.47 -4.82 1.49
CA GLY A 216 0.44 -4.12 0.75
C GLY A 216 -0.43 -3.27 1.68
N GLY A 217 -0.58 -1.98 1.38
CA GLY A 217 -1.48 -1.08 2.11
C GLY A 217 -2.96 -1.45 2.06
N THR A 218 -3.32 -2.44 1.23
CA THR A 218 -4.68 -2.98 1.08
C THR A 218 -4.95 -4.22 1.95
N ASN A 219 -3.98 -4.71 2.74
CA ASN A 219 -4.21 -5.84 3.65
C ASN A 219 -5.35 -5.62 4.66
N PRO A 220 -5.56 -4.41 5.25
CA PRO A 220 -6.73 -4.17 6.09
C PRO A 220 -8.05 -4.39 5.33
N MET A 221 -8.09 -4.07 4.04
CA MET A 221 -9.27 -4.28 3.18
C MET A 221 -9.45 -5.71 2.74
N ALA A 222 -8.35 -6.45 2.51
CA ALA A 222 -8.41 -7.89 2.33
C ALA A 222 -8.97 -8.57 3.59
N MET A 223 -8.54 -8.12 4.78
CA MET A 223 -9.07 -8.62 6.05
C MET A 223 -10.55 -8.29 6.25
N ALA A 224 -10.98 -7.06 5.93
CA ALA A 224 -12.40 -6.69 5.96
C ALA A 224 -13.24 -7.59 5.03
N LYS A 225 -12.77 -7.81 3.81
CA LYS A 225 -13.44 -8.67 2.83
C LYS A 225 -13.53 -10.13 3.31
N GLU A 226 -12.46 -10.65 3.91
CA GLU A 226 -12.46 -11.99 4.54
C GLU A 226 -13.48 -12.13 5.68
N GLN A 227 -13.87 -11.03 6.32
CA GLN A 227 -14.91 -10.97 7.36
C GLN A 227 -16.33 -10.75 6.79
N GLY A 228 -16.46 -10.60 5.48
CA GLY A 228 -17.75 -10.47 4.78
C GLY A 228 -18.19 -9.03 4.50
N PHE A 229 -17.37 -8.03 4.79
CA PHE A 229 -17.69 -6.63 4.49
C PHE A 229 -17.61 -6.34 2.98
N GLU A 230 -18.55 -5.53 2.47
CA GLU A 230 -18.50 -5.03 1.10
C GLU A 230 -17.53 -3.83 1.04
N VAL A 231 -16.38 -4.05 0.40
CA VAL A 231 -15.35 -3.01 0.23
C VAL A 231 -15.03 -2.83 -1.24
N ARG A 232 -15.01 -1.57 -1.71
CA ARG A 232 -14.51 -1.21 -3.05
C ARG A 232 -13.28 -0.33 -2.89
N THR A 233 -12.12 -0.82 -3.32
CA THR A 233 -10.86 -0.08 -3.18
C THR A 233 -10.40 0.42 -4.52
N ASN A 234 -9.99 1.69 -4.57
CA ASN A 234 -9.27 2.31 -5.67
C ASN A 234 -7.85 2.63 -5.18
N ALA A 235 -6.91 1.77 -5.53
CA ALA A 235 -5.51 1.97 -5.17
C ALA A 235 -4.89 3.15 -5.93
N MET A 236 -3.86 3.78 -5.33
CA MET A 236 -3.10 4.87 -5.95
C MET A 236 -3.97 6.06 -6.40
N SER A 237 -4.98 6.42 -5.60
CA SER A 237 -6.07 7.32 -5.99
C SER A 237 -5.59 8.75 -6.27
N THR A 238 -5.06 9.45 -5.27
CA THR A 238 -4.63 10.85 -5.37
C THR A 238 -3.52 11.13 -4.35
N LEU A 239 -3.03 12.36 -4.34
CA LEU A 239 -2.23 12.90 -3.25
C LEU A 239 -3.09 13.77 -2.33
N ILE A 240 -2.77 13.79 -1.04
CA ILE A 240 -3.28 14.72 -0.03
C ILE A 240 -2.15 15.10 0.92
N ASP A 241 -2.29 16.23 1.60
CA ASP A 241 -1.35 16.62 2.64
C ASP A 241 -1.49 15.64 3.83
N ILE A 242 -0.35 15.20 4.38
CA ILE A 242 -0.32 14.31 5.55
C ILE A 242 -1.08 14.91 6.75
N ASP A 243 -1.10 16.24 6.88
CA ASP A 243 -1.80 16.96 7.96
C ASP A 243 -3.33 16.84 7.87
N GLU A 244 -3.87 16.44 6.71
CA GLU A 244 -5.30 16.15 6.55
C GLU A 244 -5.68 14.75 7.07
N MET A 245 -4.70 13.92 7.41
CA MET A 245 -4.87 12.58 7.94
C MET A 245 -4.73 12.58 9.46
N LYS A 246 -5.36 11.63 10.13
CA LYS A 246 -5.24 11.44 11.58
C LYS A 246 -4.80 10.04 11.91
N HIS A 247 -4.20 9.88 13.08
CA HIS A 247 -3.82 8.56 13.57
C HIS A 247 -5.08 7.70 13.77
N VAL A 248 -5.01 6.41 13.48
CA VAL A 248 -6.17 5.50 13.62
C VAL A 248 -6.79 5.55 15.02
N ASP A 249 -5.96 5.68 16.06
CA ASP A 249 -6.39 5.76 17.47
C ASP A 249 -7.23 7.00 17.79
N ASP A 250 -7.27 8.02 16.92
CA ASP A 250 -8.18 9.17 17.08
C ASP A 250 -9.64 8.82 16.68
N PHE A 251 -9.85 7.64 16.10
CA PHE A 251 -11.15 7.18 15.59
C PHE A 251 -11.71 5.94 16.30
N VAL A 252 -10.90 5.23 17.09
CA VAL A 252 -11.28 4.00 17.84
C VAL A 252 -11.25 4.19 19.35
#